data_AF-A0A1B1LR66-F1
#
_entry.id   AF-A0A1B1LR66-F1
#
_cell.length_a   1.000
_cell.length_b   1.000
_cell.length_c   1.000
_cell.angle_alpha   90.00
_cell.angle_beta   90.00
_cell.angle_gamma   90.00
#
_symmetry.space_group_name_H-M   'P 1'
#
loop_
_entity.id
_entity.type
_entity.pdbx_description
1 polymer ?
#
loop_
_entity_poly.entity_id
_entity_poly.type
_entity_poly.pdbx_seq_one_letter_code
_entity_poly.pdbx_strand_id
1 'polypeptide(L)'
;MNREISTIETKETDTLATPEDMLSYEEVQEYAHKNNIKSMREWFGFHNVRKGGTPRPRNIPGDPSKYFGRREQWVSWPSFLGTATKATQIIKDEFCDMAECKKWFADNKVYTVTQFREISKSGKRPDFIPSAPDKKYDVKFSELLCPKKSAYIPFEEAKKLVKGYGFKSYLEFREGRRNDPKKLSVVPCNPDKHYEQSNEWTSWPDFLGYSRLRK
;
A
#
# COMPACT_ATOMS: atom_id res chain seq x y z
N MET A 1 -58.59 -43.26 -17.85
CA MET A 1 -57.70 -42.32 -18.55
C MET A 1 -58.15 -40.91 -18.19
N ASN A 2 -57.77 -40.42 -17.00
CA ASN A 2 -58.01 -39.06 -16.56
C ASN A 2 -56.66 -38.53 -16.05
N ARG A 3 -56.03 -37.63 -16.82
CA ARG A 3 -54.83 -36.92 -16.40
C ARG A 3 -55.30 -35.64 -15.72
N GLU A 4 -55.14 -35.58 -14.41
CA GLU A 4 -55.33 -34.36 -13.63
C GLU A 4 -54.30 -33.32 -14.08
N ILE A 5 -54.81 -32.17 -14.51
CA ILE A 5 -54.00 -31.05 -14.95
C ILE A 5 -53.48 -30.35 -13.69
N SER A 6 -52.17 -30.50 -13.46
CA SER A 6 -51.41 -29.78 -12.45
C SER A 6 -51.60 -28.28 -12.60
N THR A 7 -52.18 -27.65 -11.59
CA THR A 7 -52.24 -26.19 -11.42
C THR A 7 -50.81 -25.64 -11.43
N ILE A 8 -50.46 -24.86 -12.44
CA ILE A 8 -49.20 -24.13 -12.51
C ILE A 8 -49.34 -22.92 -11.60
N GLU A 9 -48.70 -22.93 -10.43
CA GLU A 9 -48.50 -21.74 -9.61
C GLU A 9 -47.80 -20.68 -10.46
N THR A 10 -48.51 -19.59 -10.73
CA THR A 10 -48.00 -18.43 -11.44
C THR A 10 -46.96 -17.76 -10.55
N LYS A 11 -45.69 -17.82 -10.98
CA LYS A 11 -44.58 -17.03 -10.44
C LYS A 11 -45.00 -15.57 -10.30
N GLU A 12 -44.93 -15.06 -9.07
CA GLU A 12 -45.04 -13.63 -8.77
C GLU A 12 -44.07 -12.85 -9.68
N THR A 13 -44.65 -12.09 -10.60
CA THR A 13 -43.90 -11.20 -11.47
C THR A 13 -43.36 -10.04 -10.64
N ASP A 14 -42.04 -9.94 -10.57
CA ASP A 14 -41.26 -8.83 -9.99
C ASP A 14 -41.57 -7.52 -10.75
N THR A 15 -42.64 -6.81 -10.32
CA THR A 15 -43.00 -5.51 -10.89
C THR A 15 -42.12 -4.43 -10.29
N LEU A 16 -41.32 -3.77 -11.14
CA LEU A 16 -40.52 -2.60 -10.80
C LEU A 16 -41.40 -1.49 -10.21
N ALA A 17 -40.95 -0.88 -9.10
CA ALA A 17 -41.65 0.22 -8.45
C ALA A 17 -41.90 1.40 -9.41
N THR A 18 -43.12 1.93 -9.38
CA THR A 18 -43.57 3.05 -10.20
C THR A 18 -42.92 4.37 -9.77
N PRO A 19 -42.72 5.34 -10.67
CA PRO A 19 -42.09 6.64 -10.36
C PRO A 19 -42.77 7.47 -9.26
N GLU A 20 -44.00 7.11 -8.87
CA GLU A 20 -44.80 7.70 -7.80
C GLU A 20 -44.44 7.21 -6.39
N ASP A 21 -43.82 6.03 -6.25
CA ASP A 21 -43.46 5.44 -4.94
C ASP A 21 -42.01 5.72 -4.51
N MET A 22 -41.31 6.59 -5.24
CA MET A 22 -39.89 6.90 -5.03
C MET A 22 -39.72 8.12 -4.14
N LEU A 23 -38.82 8.01 -3.16
CA LEU A 23 -38.48 9.11 -2.26
C LEU A 23 -37.90 10.33 -3.00
N SER A 24 -38.09 11.50 -2.40
CA SER A 24 -37.54 12.77 -2.87
C SER A 24 -36.01 12.81 -2.79
N TYR A 25 -35.39 13.78 -3.47
CA TYR A 25 -33.93 13.96 -3.44
C TYR A 25 -33.40 14.10 -2.00
N GLU A 26 -34.10 14.89 -1.18
CA GLU A 26 -33.72 15.18 0.22
C GLU A 26 -33.80 13.93 1.09
N GLU A 27 -34.86 13.14 0.98
CA GLU A 27 -35.04 11.90 1.76
C GLU A 27 -34.01 10.82 1.39
N VAL A 28 -33.67 10.70 0.10
CA VAL A 28 -32.62 9.76 -0.35
C VAL A 28 -31.24 10.25 0.10
N GLN A 29 -31.01 11.56 0.15
CA GLN A 29 -29.80 12.16 0.69
C GLN A 29 -29.68 11.90 2.20
N GLU A 30 -30.76 12.08 2.97
CA GLU A 30 -30.79 11.74 4.40
C GLU A 30 -30.52 10.26 4.65
N TYR A 31 -31.07 9.38 3.81
CA TYR A 31 -30.77 7.95 3.86
C TYR A 31 -29.28 7.68 3.62
N ALA A 32 -28.66 8.35 2.63
CA ALA A 32 -27.22 8.21 2.36
C ALA A 32 -26.38 8.61 3.57
N HIS A 33 -26.71 9.75 4.19
CA HIS A 33 -26.04 10.27 5.37
C HIS A 33 -26.23 9.37 6.60
N LYS A 34 -27.46 8.90 6.85
CA LYS A 34 -27.79 7.99 7.96
C LYS A 34 -27.02 6.67 7.90
N ASN A 35 -26.77 6.18 6.69
CA ASN A 35 -25.99 4.95 6.47
C ASN A 35 -24.48 5.21 6.31
N ASN A 36 -24.00 6.44 6.55
CA ASN A 36 -22.60 6.84 6.44
C ASN A 36 -21.97 6.52 5.06
N ILE A 37 -22.74 6.63 3.99
CA ILE A 37 -22.27 6.39 2.62
C ILE A 37 -21.51 7.65 2.15
N LYS A 38 -20.21 7.52 1.89
CA LYS A 38 -19.31 8.66 1.56
C LYS A 38 -18.81 8.63 0.13
N SER A 39 -19.15 7.62 -0.66
CA SER A 39 -18.79 7.59 -2.07
C SER A 39 -19.82 6.86 -2.93
N MET A 40 -19.84 7.19 -4.22
CA MET A 40 -20.59 6.46 -5.25
C MET A 40 -20.32 4.94 -5.18
N ARG A 41 -19.05 4.55 -4.94
CA ARG A 41 -18.67 3.13 -4.85
C ARG A 41 -19.25 2.46 -3.61
N GLU A 42 -19.27 3.18 -2.49
CA GLU A 42 -19.93 2.71 -1.27
C GLU A 42 -21.44 2.64 -1.45
N TRP A 43 -22.08 3.57 -2.16
CA TRP A 43 -23.51 3.52 -2.45
C TRP A 43 -23.91 2.22 -3.17
N PHE A 44 -23.19 1.87 -4.24
CA PHE A 44 -23.45 0.65 -4.99
C PHE A 44 -23.00 -0.62 -4.22
N GLY A 45 -21.96 -0.50 -3.39
CA GLY A 45 -21.47 -1.60 -2.56
C GLY A 45 -22.41 -1.94 -1.39
N PHE A 46 -22.95 -0.91 -0.74
CA PHE A 46 -23.85 -1.03 0.41
C PHE A 46 -25.09 -1.85 0.05
N HIS A 47 -25.61 -1.69 -1.17
CA HIS A 47 -26.80 -2.40 -1.63
C HIS A 47 -26.52 -3.77 -2.27
N ASN A 48 -25.27 -4.23 -2.26
CA ASN A 48 -24.87 -5.47 -2.91
C ASN A 48 -24.97 -6.65 -1.94
N VAL A 49 -26.13 -7.32 -1.93
CA VAL A 49 -26.40 -8.48 -1.06
C VAL A 49 -25.40 -9.62 -1.26
N ARG A 50 -24.85 -9.82 -2.48
CA ARG A 50 -23.83 -10.84 -2.76
C ARG A 50 -22.49 -10.56 -2.07
N LYS A 51 -22.24 -9.32 -1.66
CA LYS A 51 -21.03 -8.89 -0.94
C LYS A 51 -21.29 -8.60 0.54
N GLY A 52 -22.43 -9.07 1.07
CA GLY A 52 -22.83 -8.81 2.46
C GLY A 52 -23.46 -7.43 2.69
N GLY A 53 -23.89 -6.76 1.61
CA GLY A 53 -24.64 -5.51 1.69
C GLY A 53 -26.10 -5.69 2.10
N THR A 54 -26.78 -4.59 2.38
CA THR A 54 -28.20 -4.55 2.73
C THR A 54 -29.07 -4.56 1.46
N PRO A 55 -30.25 -5.20 1.49
CA PRO A 55 -31.20 -5.06 0.38
C PRO A 55 -31.63 -3.61 0.26
N ARG A 56 -31.56 -3.06 -0.96
CA ARG A 56 -32.02 -1.70 -1.24
C ARG A 56 -33.53 -1.59 -1.04
N PRO A 57 -34.01 -0.62 -0.25
CA PRO A 57 -35.43 -0.32 -0.16
C PRO A 57 -36.03 -0.02 -1.54
N ARG A 58 -37.26 -0.47 -1.80
CA ARG A 58 -37.91 -0.32 -3.11
C ARG A 58 -38.09 1.14 -3.53
N ASN A 59 -38.30 2.02 -2.56
CA ASN A 59 -38.50 3.47 -2.71
C ASN A 59 -37.20 4.28 -2.86
N ILE A 60 -36.04 3.62 -2.83
CA ILE A 60 -34.73 4.27 -3.00
C ILE A 60 -34.20 3.98 -4.40
N PRO A 61 -33.88 4.99 -5.22
CA PRO A 61 -33.30 4.77 -6.54
C PRO A 61 -32.01 3.95 -6.48
N GLY A 62 -31.86 2.96 -7.36
CA GLY A 62 -30.62 2.17 -7.47
C GLY A 62 -29.42 3.03 -7.90
N ASP A 63 -29.67 3.97 -8.81
CA ASP A 63 -28.71 4.97 -9.28
C ASP A 63 -29.34 6.37 -9.14
N PRO A 64 -29.16 7.04 -7.98
CA PRO A 64 -29.68 8.38 -7.73
C PRO A 64 -29.25 9.39 -8.79
N SER A 65 -28.03 9.27 -9.32
CA SER A 65 -27.50 10.16 -10.34
C SER A 65 -28.31 10.11 -11.63
N LYS A 66 -28.70 8.90 -12.08
CA LYS A 66 -29.56 8.75 -13.25
C LYS A 66 -31.01 9.09 -12.97
N TYR A 67 -31.52 8.75 -11.79
CA TYR A 67 -32.92 8.97 -11.46
C TYR A 67 -33.24 10.47 -11.30
N PHE A 68 -32.50 11.16 -10.45
CA PHE A 68 -32.66 12.60 -10.25
C PHE A 68 -32.08 13.42 -11.40
N GLY A 69 -31.09 12.89 -12.14
CA GLY A 69 -30.56 13.54 -13.34
C GLY A 69 -31.59 13.67 -14.47
N ARG A 70 -32.47 12.68 -14.64
CA ARG A 70 -33.60 12.78 -15.59
C ARG A 70 -34.67 13.80 -15.17
N ARG A 71 -34.64 14.22 -13.90
CA ARG A 71 -35.58 15.19 -13.31
C ARG A 71 -34.92 16.56 -13.09
N GLU A 72 -33.70 16.76 -13.59
CA GLU A 72 -32.89 17.99 -13.40
C GLU A 72 -32.64 18.36 -11.93
N GLN A 73 -32.82 17.40 -11.00
CA GLN A 73 -32.62 17.59 -9.56
C GLN A 73 -31.22 17.18 -9.09
N TRP A 74 -30.40 16.62 -9.97
CA TRP A 74 -29.07 16.11 -9.62
C TRP A 74 -27.97 17.14 -9.88
N VAL A 75 -27.24 17.50 -8.82
CA VAL A 75 -26.06 18.37 -8.91
C VAL A 75 -24.79 17.55 -9.12
N SER A 76 -24.41 16.77 -8.10
CA SER A 76 -23.21 15.92 -8.14
C SER A 76 -23.17 14.97 -6.95
N TRP A 77 -22.38 13.89 -7.04
CA TRP A 77 -22.16 12.97 -5.92
C TRP A 77 -21.64 13.66 -4.65
N PRO A 78 -20.67 14.59 -4.71
CA PRO A 78 -20.21 15.34 -3.54
C PRO A 78 -21.31 16.13 -2.84
N SER A 79 -22.17 16.82 -3.61
CA SER A 79 -23.30 17.58 -3.08
C SER A 79 -24.37 16.66 -2.48
N PHE A 80 -24.61 15.51 -3.09
CA PHE A 80 -25.60 14.52 -2.65
C PHE A 80 -25.16 13.73 -1.40
N LEU A 81 -23.88 13.39 -1.28
CA LEU A 81 -23.35 12.62 -0.13
C LEU A 81 -22.79 13.50 0.99
N GLY A 82 -22.86 14.83 0.84
CA GLY A 82 -22.28 15.78 1.79
C GLY A 82 -20.75 15.67 1.90
N THR A 83 -20.08 15.07 0.90
CA THR A 83 -18.62 14.93 0.90
C THR A 83 -17.98 16.12 0.22
N ALA A 84 -17.11 16.85 0.90
CA ALA A 84 -16.33 17.90 0.29
C ALA A 84 -15.32 17.29 -0.71
N THR A 85 -15.47 17.55 -2.00
CA THR A 85 -14.39 17.33 -2.97
C THR A 85 -13.48 18.54 -2.98
N LYS A 86 -12.31 18.43 -2.35
CA LYS A 86 -11.23 19.39 -2.57
C LYS A 86 -10.76 19.27 -4.02
N ALA A 87 -10.52 20.40 -4.69
CA ALA A 87 -9.95 20.40 -6.03
C ALA A 87 -8.57 19.72 -6.00
N THR A 88 -8.29 18.87 -6.98
CA THR A 88 -7.02 18.10 -7.06
C THR A 88 -5.78 19.00 -7.01
N GLN A 89 -5.88 20.24 -7.49
CA GLN A 89 -4.79 21.22 -7.41
C GLN A 89 -4.52 21.69 -5.97
N ILE A 90 -5.56 22.00 -5.19
CA ILE A 90 -5.43 22.43 -3.79
C ILE A 90 -4.78 21.32 -2.95
N ILE A 91 -5.15 20.06 -3.19
CA ILE A 91 -4.53 18.90 -2.52
C ILE A 91 -3.04 18.79 -2.88
N LYS A 92 -2.65 19.12 -4.12
CA LYS A 92 -1.25 19.08 -4.55
C LYS A 92 -0.38 20.14 -3.88
N ASP A 93 -0.95 21.29 -3.56
CA ASP A 93 -0.28 22.41 -2.91
C ASP A 93 -0.16 22.21 -1.39
N GLU A 94 -1.03 21.40 -0.77
CA GLU A 94 -0.97 21.03 0.66
C GLU A 94 0.11 19.94 0.96
N PHE A 95 0.80 19.41 -0.04
CA PHE A 95 1.82 18.38 0.17
C PHE A 95 3.15 18.95 0.67
N CYS A 96 3.83 18.20 1.55
CA CYS A 96 5.15 18.54 2.05
C CYS A 96 6.22 18.51 0.94
N ASP A 97 7.38 19.11 1.23
CA ASP A 97 8.54 19.01 0.35
C ASP A 97 9.17 17.60 0.39
N MET A 98 10.17 17.37 -0.47
CA MET A 98 10.85 16.08 -0.53
C MET A 98 11.62 15.76 0.76
N ALA A 99 12.17 16.77 1.44
CA ALA A 99 13.01 16.58 2.63
C ALA A 99 12.16 16.16 3.84
N GLU A 100 11.02 16.81 4.05
CA GLU A 100 10.01 16.47 5.04
C GLU A 100 9.41 15.08 4.77
N CYS A 101 9.16 14.76 3.50
CA CYS A 101 8.73 13.43 3.11
C CYS A 101 9.77 12.38 3.53
N LYS A 102 11.05 12.54 3.15
CA LYS A 102 12.14 11.64 3.56
C LYS A 102 12.26 11.51 5.07
N LYS A 103 12.12 12.62 5.80
CA LYS A 103 12.14 12.63 7.27
C LYS A 103 11.00 11.79 7.85
N TRP A 104 9.79 11.94 7.34
CA TRP A 104 8.65 11.12 7.77
C TRP A 104 8.86 9.63 7.48
N PHE A 105 9.41 9.28 6.31
CA PHE A 105 9.77 7.89 5.99
C PHE A 105 10.81 7.33 6.96
N ALA A 106 11.80 8.13 7.36
CA ALA A 106 12.80 7.76 8.35
C ALA A 106 12.20 7.58 9.76
N ASP A 107 11.41 8.54 10.22
CA ASP A 107 10.77 8.53 11.54
C ASP A 107 9.80 7.35 11.69
N ASN A 108 9.06 7.02 10.63
CA ASN A 108 8.12 5.90 10.59
C ASN A 108 8.77 4.57 10.18
N LYS A 109 10.09 4.53 9.98
CA LYS A 109 10.86 3.33 9.63
C LYS A 109 10.28 2.60 8.41
N VAL A 110 9.93 3.36 7.37
CA VAL A 110 9.34 2.85 6.13
C VAL A 110 10.47 2.45 5.18
N TYR A 111 10.79 1.16 5.15
CA TYR A 111 11.93 0.60 4.39
C TYR A 111 11.56 0.07 3.01
N THR A 112 10.26 -0.11 2.74
CA THR A 112 9.79 -0.72 1.49
C THR A 112 8.54 -0.02 0.97
N VAL A 113 8.34 -0.09 -0.35
CA VAL A 113 7.12 0.41 -1.02
C VAL A 113 5.87 -0.31 -0.48
N THR A 114 5.98 -1.60 -0.18
CA THR A 114 4.86 -2.40 0.35
C THR A 114 4.40 -1.86 1.71
N GLN A 115 5.32 -1.59 2.63
CA GLN A 115 5.00 -0.99 3.92
C GLN A 115 4.30 0.36 3.76
N PHE A 116 4.79 1.21 2.86
CA PHE A 116 4.14 2.50 2.59
C PHE A 116 2.71 2.34 2.06
N ARG A 117 2.50 1.39 1.14
CA ARG A 117 1.18 1.08 0.58
C ARG A 117 0.22 0.55 1.64
N GLU A 118 0.71 -0.25 2.58
CA GLU A 118 -0.09 -0.74 3.71
C GLU A 118 -0.50 0.40 4.65
N ILE A 119 0.43 1.27 5.03
CA ILE A 119 0.14 2.48 5.85
C ILE A 119 -0.87 3.38 5.15
N SER A 120 -0.75 3.54 3.83
CA SER A 120 -1.68 4.32 3.02
C SER A 120 -3.07 3.69 2.98
N LYS A 121 -3.16 2.36 2.84
CA LYS A 121 -4.44 1.63 2.86
C LYS A 121 -5.10 1.64 4.23
N SER A 122 -4.32 1.61 5.31
CA SER A 122 -4.84 1.63 6.68
C SER A 122 -5.26 3.02 7.16
N GLY A 123 -5.16 4.06 6.31
CA GLY A 123 -5.50 5.44 6.67
C GLY A 123 -4.53 6.08 7.68
N LYS A 124 -3.35 5.50 7.89
CA LYS A 124 -2.33 6.03 8.82
C LYS A 124 -1.34 6.98 8.14
N ARG A 125 -1.42 7.11 6.80
CA ARG A 125 -0.67 8.10 6.04
C ARG A 125 -1.25 9.49 6.32
N PRO A 126 -0.44 10.45 6.83
CA PRO A 126 -0.89 11.83 6.98
C PRO A 126 -1.25 12.48 5.64
N ASP A 127 -2.16 13.46 5.67
CA ASP A 127 -2.64 14.11 4.44
C ASP A 127 -1.55 14.89 3.70
N PHE A 128 -0.59 15.48 4.42
CA PHE A 128 0.55 16.20 3.84
C PHE A 128 1.56 15.30 3.11
N ILE A 129 1.55 13.98 3.35
CA ILE A 129 2.40 13.02 2.64
C ILE A 129 1.70 12.61 1.35
N PRO A 130 2.29 12.84 0.16
CA PRO A 130 1.66 12.41 -1.10
C PRO A 130 1.37 10.90 -1.13
N SER A 131 0.24 10.50 -1.69
CA SER A 131 -0.09 9.07 -1.90
C SER A 131 0.78 8.41 -2.98
N ALA A 132 1.35 9.21 -3.87
CA ALA A 132 2.33 8.82 -4.89
C ALA A 132 3.51 9.81 -4.88
N PRO A 133 4.40 9.71 -3.87
CA PRO A 133 5.46 10.69 -3.67
C PRO A 133 6.55 10.60 -4.74
N ASP A 134 6.77 9.42 -5.34
CA ASP A 134 7.60 9.22 -6.54
C ASP A 134 7.17 10.13 -7.69
N LYS A 135 5.87 10.21 -7.97
CA LYS A 135 5.32 11.05 -9.04
C LYS A 135 5.29 12.53 -8.68
N LYS A 136 5.17 12.88 -7.40
CA LYS A 136 5.14 14.28 -6.93
C LYS A 136 6.52 14.92 -7.06
N TYR A 137 7.58 14.19 -6.72
CA TYR A 137 8.95 14.70 -6.72
C TYR A 137 9.76 14.29 -7.95
N ASP A 138 9.20 13.48 -8.84
CA ASP A 138 9.87 12.94 -10.03
C ASP A 138 11.19 12.20 -9.69
N VAL A 139 11.14 11.38 -8.65
CA VAL A 139 12.28 10.57 -8.17
C VAL A 139 11.91 9.11 -8.07
N LYS A 140 12.92 8.23 -8.04
CA LYS A 140 12.67 6.82 -7.74
C LYS A 140 12.15 6.68 -6.32
N PHE A 141 11.09 5.90 -6.14
CA PHE A 141 10.52 5.66 -4.81
C PHE A 141 11.58 5.18 -3.79
N SER A 142 12.55 4.39 -4.23
CA SER A 142 13.67 3.92 -3.41
C SER A 142 14.49 5.03 -2.75
N GLU A 143 14.55 6.21 -3.35
CA GLU A 143 15.30 7.37 -2.83
C GLU A 143 14.57 8.09 -1.70
N LEU A 144 13.28 7.83 -1.54
CA LEU A 144 12.43 8.38 -0.48
C LEU A 144 12.33 7.45 0.74
N LEU A 145 12.63 6.17 0.56
CA LEU A 145 12.55 5.16 1.62
C LEU A 145 13.61 5.40 2.70
N CYS A 146 13.29 4.97 3.91
CA CYS A 146 14.28 4.91 4.99
C CYS A 146 15.45 4.02 4.55
N PRO A 147 16.70 4.47 4.69
CA PRO A 147 17.85 3.65 4.37
C PRO A 147 17.81 2.39 5.25
N LYS A 148 17.87 1.23 4.60
CA LYS A 148 17.94 -0.05 5.32
C LYS A 148 19.21 -0.06 6.17
N LYS A 149 19.10 -0.44 7.45
CA LYS A 149 20.29 -0.75 8.24
C LYS A 149 21.05 -1.87 7.52
N SER A 150 22.32 -1.64 7.22
CA SER A 150 23.18 -2.70 6.68
C SER A 150 23.17 -3.87 7.66
N ALA A 151 22.96 -5.08 7.15
CA ALA A 151 23.06 -6.30 7.96
C ALA A 151 24.52 -6.58 8.38
N TYR A 152 25.47 -5.85 7.79
CA TYR A 152 26.90 -6.09 7.93
C TYR A 152 27.62 -4.85 8.45
N ILE A 153 28.67 -5.10 9.23
CA ILE A 153 29.55 -4.05 9.77
C ILE A 153 30.38 -3.39 8.66
N PRO A 154 30.88 -2.15 8.87
CA PRO A 154 31.77 -1.47 7.92
C PRO A 154 33.03 -2.27 7.60
N PHE A 155 33.66 -2.00 6.44
CA PHE A 155 34.84 -2.73 5.96
C PHE A 155 35.97 -2.80 6.98
N GLU A 156 36.33 -1.66 7.58
CA GLU A 156 37.40 -1.57 8.58
C GLU A 156 37.14 -2.43 9.82
N GLU A 157 35.89 -2.47 10.29
CA GLU A 157 35.51 -3.31 11.44
C GLU A 157 35.51 -4.80 11.06
N ALA A 158 35.00 -5.14 9.87
CA ALA A 158 35.05 -6.50 9.35
C ALA A 158 36.48 -6.99 9.20
N LYS A 159 37.38 -6.18 8.63
CA LYS A 159 38.80 -6.48 8.45
C LYS A 159 39.49 -6.75 9.79
N LYS A 160 39.25 -5.89 10.80
CA LYS A 160 39.79 -6.09 12.16
C LYS A 160 39.28 -7.38 12.80
N LEU A 161 37.98 -7.66 12.67
CA LEU A 161 37.36 -8.85 13.22
C LEU A 161 37.93 -10.12 12.58
N VAL A 162 38.00 -10.17 11.25
CA VAL A 162 38.45 -11.34 10.49
C VAL A 162 39.95 -11.59 10.65
N LYS A 163 40.77 -10.53 10.72
CA LYS A 163 42.22 -10.63 11.00
C LYS A 163 42.51 -11.31 12.34
N GLY A 164 41.65 -11.12 13.35
CA GLY A 164 41.77 -11.78 14.66
C GLY A 164 41.65 -13.31 14.62
N TYR A 165 41.03 -13.88 13.58
CA TYR A 165 40.90 -15.33 13.42
C TYR A 165 42.08 -15.96 12.66
N GLY A 166 42.89 -15.16 11.97
CA GLY A 166 44.09 -15.65 11.27
C GLY A 166 43.82 -16.59 10.08
N PHE A 167 42.69 -16.44 9.39
CA PHE A 167 42.38 -17.23 8.20
C PHE A 167 43.41 -16.99 7.07
N LYS A 168 43.84 -18.06 6.42
CA LYS A 168 44.84 -18.05 5.33
C LYS A 168 44.23 -18.16 3.94
N SER A 169 42.92 -18.44 3.86
CA SER A 169 42.23 -18.58 2.59
C SER A 169 40.74 -18.26 2.69
N TYR A 170 40.12 -18.03 1.54
CA TYR A 170 38.66 -17.90 1.40
C TYR A 170 37.90 -19.11 1.97
N LEU A 171 38.43 -20.32 1.75
CA LEU A 171 37.81 -21.56 2.23
C LEU A 171 37.79 -21.60 3.76
N GLU A 172 38.93 -21.26 4.39
CA GLU A 172 39.03 -21.17 5.84
C GLU A 172 38.10 -20.10 6.43
N PHE A 173 37.99 -18.93 5.78
CA PHE A 173 37.05 -17.90 6.20
C PHE A 173 35.59 -18.38 6.14
N ARG A 174 35.20 -19.09 5.06
CA ARG A 174 33.84 -19.63 4.92
C ARG A 174 33.54 -20.70 5.95
N GLU A 175 34.50 -21.55 6.25
CA GLU A 175 34.38 -22.59 7.27
C GLU A 175 34.33 -21.99 8.67
N GLY A 176 35.20 -21.02 8.97
CA GLY A 176 35.18 -20.25 10.21
C GLY A 176 33.84 -19.55 10.44
N ARG A 177 33.27 -18.92 9.40
CA ARG A 177 31.94 -18.29 9.48
C ARG A 177 30.82 -19.29 9.73
N ARG A 178 30.94 -20.51 9.21
CA ARG A 178 29.98 -21.60 9.46
C ARG A 178 30.10 -22.13 10.89
N ASN A 179 31.32 -22.21 11.41
CA ASN A 179 31.62 -22.76 12.73
C ASN A 179 31.35 -21.77 13.87
N ASP A 180 31.53 -20.46 13.65
CA ASP A 180 31.18 -19.39 14.60
C ASP A 180 30.19 -18.37 14.00
N PRO A 181 28.92 -18.77 13.81
CA PRO A 181 27.91 -17.88 13.24
C PRO A 181 27.55 -16.73 14.18
N LYS A 182 27.82 -16.84 15.49
CA LYS A 182 27.49 -15.76 16.44
C LYS A 182 28.40 -14.56 16.26
N LYS A 183 29.69 -14.77 16.04
CA LYS A 183 30.65 -13.67 15.85
C LYS A 183 30.85 -13.24 14.40
N LEU A 184 30.73 -14.15 13.43
CA LEU A 184 31.05 -13.87 12.03
C LEU A 184 29.82 -13.62 11.14
N SER A 185 28.59 -13.75 11.65
CA SER A 185 27.38 -13.44 10.86
C SER A 185 27.27 -11.97 10.47
N VAL A 186 27.88 -11.07 11.26
CA VAL A 186 27.98 -9.63 10.99
C VAL A 186 28.91 -9.29 9.83
N VAL A 187 29.73 -10.24 9.38
CA VAL A 187 30.56 -10.12 8.18
C VAL A 187 29.81 -10.78 7.00
N PRO A 188 29.79 -10.14 5.81
CA PRO A 188 29.16 -10.71 4.63
C PRO A 188 29.76 -12.08 4.27
N CYS A 189 28.95 -12.99 3.73
CA CYS A 189 29.46 -14.28 3.26
C CYS A 189 30.43 -14.14 2.07
N ASN A 190 30.22 -13.12 1.24
CA ASN A 190 31.10 -12.73 0.14
C ASN A 190 31.51 -11.26 0.37
N PRO A 191 32.50 -10.99 1.23
CA PRO A 191 32.99 -9.65 1.54
C PRO A 191 33.50 -8.90 0.31
N ASP A 192 34.12 -9.63 -0.61
CA ASP A 192 34.60 -9.13 -1.90
C ASP A 192 33.49 -8.39 -2.65
N LYS A 193 32.36 -9.05 -2.89
CA LYS A 193 31.23 -8.44 -3.61
C LYS A 193 30.52 -7.35 -2.81
N HIS A 194 30.51 -7.45 -1.48
CA HIS A 194 29.81 -6.49 -0.63
C HIS A 194 30.58 -5.17 -0.52
N TYR A 195 31.88 -5.23 -0.26
CA TYR A 195 32.74 -4.05 -0.08
C TYR A 195 33.36 -3.54 -1.40
N GLU A 196 33.22 -4.29 -2.51
CA GLU A 196 33.48 -3.76 -3.85
C GLU A 196 32.54 -2.59 -4.18
N GLN A 197 31.29 -2.63 -3.68
CA GLN A 197 30.34 -1.52 -3.86
C GLN A 197 30.77 -0.22 -3.15
N SER A 198 31.61 -0.31 -2.12
CA SER A 198 32.16 0.84 -1.41
C SER A 198 33.55 1.26 -1.90
N ASN A 199 34.13 0.57 -2.91
CA ASN A 199 35.52 0.74 -3.37
C ASN A 199 36.58 0.58 -2.26
N GLU A 200 36.22 -0.01 -1.11
CA GLU A 200 37.13 -0.25 0.01
C GLU A 200 37.87 -1.59 -0.13
N TRP A 201 37.33 -2.50 -0.96
CA TRP A 201 37.90 -3.81 -1.18
C TRP A 201 39.15 -3.76 -2.07
N THR A 202 40.26 -4.29 -1.55
CA THR A 202 41.51 -4.42 -2.33
C THR A 202 41.77 -5.87 -2.73
N SER A 203 41.85 -6.79 -1.76
CA SER A 203 42.15 -8.20 -2.02
C SER A 203 41.87 -9.08 -0.80
N TRP A 204 41.72 -10.39 -1.03
CA TRP A 204 41.61 -11.38 0.05
C TRP A 204 42.82 -11.39 1.02
N PRO A 205 44.08 -11.33 0.54
CA PRO A 205 45.25 -11.19 1.42
C PRO A 205 45.17 -9.97 2.34
N ASP A 206 44.74 -8.82 1.83
CA ASP A 206 44.57 -7.59 2.63
C ASP A 206 43.46 -7.74 3.67
N PHE A 207 42.29 -8.25 3.27
CA PHE A 207 41.13 -8.42 4.14
C PHE A 207 41.35 -9.46 5.26
N LEU A 208 42.01 -10.58 4.93
CA LEU A 208 42.33 -11.64 5.89
C LEU A 208 43.62 -11.35 6.67
N GLY A 209 44.45 -10.41 6.21
CA GLY A 209 45.67 -9.97 6.89
C GLY A 209 46.86 -10.91 6.74
N TYR A 210 46.94 -11.72 5.67
CA TYR A 210 48.10 -12.58 5.37
C TYR A 210 48.81 -12.13 4.10
N SER A 211 50.12 -12.29 4.06
CA SER A 211 50.94 -12.06 2.87
C SER A 211 51.01 -13.32 2.01
N ARG A 212 50.72 -13.21 0.71
CA ARG A 212 51.07 -14.28 -0.24
C ARG A 212 52.60 -14.26 -0.38
N LEU A 213 53.28 -15.30 0.08
CA LEU A 213 54.66 -15.55 -0.33
C LEU A 213 54.66 -15.69 -1.86
N ARG A 214 55.20 -14.69 -2.57
CA ARG A 214 55.53 -14.84 -4.00
C ARG A 214 56.54 -15.99 -4.10
N LYS A 215 56.14 -17.09 -4.73
CA LYS A 215 57.08 -18.06 -5.31
C LYS A 215 57.51 -17.56 -6.68
#